data_AF-A0A9P5XYZ5-F1
#
_entry.id   AF-A0A9P5XYZ5-F1
#
_cell.length_a   1.000
_cell.length_b   1.000
_cell.length_c   1.000
_cell.angle_alpha   90.00
_cell.angle_beta   90.00
_cell.angle_gamma   90.00
#
_symmetry.space_group_name_H-M   'P 1'
#
loop_
_entity.id
_entity.type
_entity.pdbx_description
1 polymer ?
#
loop_
_entity_poly.entity_id
_entity_poly.type
_entity_poly.pdbx_seq_one_letter_code
_entity_poly.pdbx_strand_id
1 'polypeptide(L)'
;MSGPYVYTPSTPLQYPNQQTPYFYTPRTSTPFIPDANLYNSPYSNPNSLPGTPHGRSAGIPVVSTPSSPGGVPFPGSGYDDPYAPSWENLMRQRRPSWHGTPAAPPGAFLQPQQQQPYPIYNRRHSFGAHGNPYQPPQYADWSQLQGGLLSPQSYFTQSYHVNPWINAEAPRGDFFFDLSSAAFLPLRLYGGGHSAPLSQDQLEEPATHPPLTRLRILCDLLPNWPIDLEFQGHVLGGYSPGYQPATPPPISLLDVLIAIHRALHTRIMHADWLQLNDVQQREVGRAYTRRCKAAGSTVDHELAQGVKKVDFLLKKTRMLGLLRAGHVDGWDVMRLVVTE
;
A
#
# COMPACT_ATOMS: atom_id res chain seq x y z
N MET A 1 -30.75 -29.46 45.16
CA MET A 1 -29.53 -28.73 45.54
C MET A 1 -28.74 -28.44 44.26
N SER A 2 -28.95 -27.26 43.68
CA SER A 2 -28.24 -26.78 42.48
C SER A 2 -26.92 -26.15 42.90
N GLY A 3 -25.80 -26.68 42.41
CA GLY A 3 -24.47 -26.10 42.64
C GLY A 3 -24.31 -24.73 41.96
N PRO A 4 -23.34 -23.91 42.42
CA PRO A 4 -23.14 -22.56 41.92
C PRO A 4 -22.64 -22.58 40.48
N TYR A 5 -23.34 -21.84 39.62
CA TYR A 5 -22.94 -21.61 38.23
C TYR A 5 -21.77 -20.63 38.22
N VAL A 6 -20.56 -21.15 37.96
CA VAL A 6 -19.34 -20.33 37.83
C VAL A 6 -19.28 -19.82 36.39
N TYR A 7 -19.53 -18.52 36.22
CA TYR A 7 -19.36 -17.83 34.95
C TYR A 7 -17.87 -17.71 34.62
N THR A 8 -17.38 -18.52 33.69
CA THR A 8 -16.06 -18.32 33.08
C THR A 8 -16.23 -17.38 31.88
N PRO A 9 -15.63 -16.18 31.89
CA PRO A 9 -15.67 -15.30 30.72
C PRO A 9 -15.01 -16.03 29.54
N SER A 10 -15.73 -16.14 28.44
CA SER A 10 -15.20 -16.66 27.18
C SER A 10 -14.05 -15.75 26.75
N THR A 11 -12.82 -16.25 26.85
CA THR A 11 -11.66 -15.65 26.19
C THR A 11 -11.98 -15.50 24.70
N PRO A 12 -11.77 -14.33 24.08
CA PRO A 12 -11.97 -14.19 22.65
C PRO A 12 -11.15 -15.25 21.93
N LEU A 13 -11.80 -15.98 21.03
CA LEU A 13 -11.19 -16.93 20.12
C LEU A 13 -9.98 -16.27 19.45
N GLN A 14 -8.78 -16.59 19.94
CA GLN A 14 -7.56 -16.39 19.18
C GLN A 14 -7.66 -17.33 17.98
N TYR A 15 -8.08 -16.79 16.84
CA TYR A 15 -7.92 -17.47 15.56
C TYR A 15 -6.42 -17.71 15.34
N PRO A 16 -5.97 -18.96 15.28
CA PRO A 16 -4.60 -19.23 14.89
C PRO A 16 -4.50 -18.96 13.39
N ASN A 17 -3.65 -18.02 13.00
CA ASN A 17 -3.12 -17.86 11.65
C ASN A 17 -4.14 -17.60 10.52
N GLN A 18 -4.59 -16.36 10.39
CA GLN A 18 -4.70 -15.79 9.04
C GLN A 18 -3.28 -15.44 8.57
N GLN A 19 -2.60 -16.44 8.02
CA GLN A 19 -1.43 -16.21 7.18
C GLN A 19 -1.88 -15.37 5.99
N THR A 20 -1.55 -14.07 6.03
CA THR A 20 -1.39 -13.31 4.80
C THR A 20 -0.35 -14.08 3.95
N PRO A 21 -0.63 -14.43 2.68
CA PRO A 21 0.23 -15.29 1.88
C PRO A 21 1.51 -14.59 1.37
N TYR A 22 2.00 -13.57 2.09
CA TYR A 22 3.15 -12.75 1.67
C TYR A 22 4.40 -12.93 2.54
N PHE A 23 4.41 -13.86 3.49
CA PHE A 23 5.66 -14.43 3.96
C PHE A 23 6.03 -15.64 3.11
N TYR A 24 6.65 -15.39 1.96
CA TYR A 24 7.53 -16.38 1.35
C TYR A 24 8.73 -16.53 2.29
N THR A 25 8.62 -17.43 3.27
CA THR A 25 9.80 -18.10 3.80
C THR A 25 10.38 -18.91 2.64
N PRO A 26 11.69 -18.81 2.33
CA PRO A 26 12.29 -19.70 1.35
C PRO A 26 12.10 -21.13 1.85
N ARG A 27 11.18 -21.88 1.22
CA ARG A 27 11.04 -23.31 1.44
C ARG A 27 12.28 -23.99 0.86
N THR A 28 13.30 -24.13 1.69
CA THR A 28 14.51 -24.92 1.37
C THR A 28 14.32 -26.42 1.57
N SER A 29 13.14 -26.91 1.99
CA SER A 29 12.89 -28.35 2.13
C SER A 29 12.08 -28.89 0.95
N THR A 30 12.73 -28.98 -0.23
CA THR A 30 12.31 -29.96 -1.23
C THR A 30 12.90 -31.31 -0.82
N PRO A 31 12.15 -32.43 -0.83
CA PRO A 31 12.66 -33.74 -0.43
C PRO A 31 13.74 -34.31 -1.38
N PHE A 32 14.10 -33.56 -2.42
CA PHE A 32 15.11 -33.92 -3.41
C PHE A 32 16.39 -33.08 -3.33
N ILE A 33 16.46 -32.09 -2.42
CA ILE A 33 17.67 -31.29 -2.20
C ILE A 33 18.06 -31.45 -0.72
N PRO A 34 19.14 -32.21 -0.41
CA PRO A 34 19.59 -32.36 0.97
C PRO A 34 20.05 -31.00 1.54
N ASP A 35 19.81 -30.79 2.84
CA ASP A 35 20.23 -29.60 3.57
C ASP A 35 21.74 -29.34 3.40
N ALA A 36 22.09 -28.15 2.90
CA ALA A 36 23.47 -27.72 2.69
C ALA A 36 24.31 -27.64 3.99
N ASN A 37 23.67 -27.77 5.16
CA ASN A 37 24.33 -27.73 6.47
C ASN A 37 24.90 -29.08 6.94
N LEU A 38 24.72 -30.17 6.17
CA LEU A 38 25.19 -31.50 6.57
C LEU A 38 26.54 -31.91 5.99
N TYR A 39 27.15 -31.09 5.13
CA TYR A 39 28.50 -31.35 4.62
C TYR A 39 29.46 -30.24 5.02
N ASN A 40 30.22 -30.50 6.08
CA ASN A 40 31.48 -29.82 6.35
C ASN A 40 32.41 -30.13 5.16
N SER A 41 32.42 -29.26 4.17
CA SER A 41 33.33 -29.34 3.03
C SER A 41 34.77 -29.36 3.55
N PRO A 42 35.61 -30.33 3.16
CA PRO A 42 37.03 -30.31 3.52
C PRO A 42 37.79 -29.10 2.92
N TYR A 43 37.12 -28.27 2.11
CA TYR A 43 37.67 -27.05 1.50
C TYR A 43 37.25 -25.76 2.20
N SER A 44 36.43 -25.80 3.27
CA SER A 44 36.00 -24.58 3.98
C SER A 44 36.93 -24.15 5.12
N ASN A 45 38.15 -24.67 5.18
CA ASN A 45 39.15 -24.22 6.15
C ASN A 45 39.87 -22.95 5.60
N PRO A 46 39.63 -21.75 6.15
CA PRO A 46 40.31 -20.53 5.69
C PRO A 46 41.83 -20.56 5.92
N ASN A 47 42.34 -21.53 6.69
CA ASN A 47 43.76 -21.73 6.95
C ASN A 47 44.48 -22.67 5.97
N SER A 48 43.80 -23.23 4.96
CA SER A 48 44.44 -24.15 3.99
C SER A 48 44.84 -23.51 2.66
N LEU A 49 44.78 -22.18 2.52
CA LEU A 49 45.36 -21.50 1.36
C LEU A 49 46.86 -21.27 1.61
N PRO A 50 47.76 -21.94 0.85
CA PRO A 50 49.19 -21.64 0.92
C PRO A 50 49.41 -20.18 0.52
N GLY A 51 50.14 -19.45 1.37
CA GLY A 51 50.42 -18.03 1.21
C GLY A 51 50.87 -17.69 -0.20
N THR A 52 50.20 -16.70 -0.79
CA THR A 52 50.56 -16.07 -2.05
C THR A 52 52.01 -15.58 -1.96
N PRO A 53 52.93 -16.08 -2.82
CA PRO A 53 54.30 -15.63 -2.79
C PRO A 53 54.34 -14.19 -3.30
N HIS A 54 54.87 -13.29 -2.47
CA HIS A 54 55.32 -11.97 -2.88
C HIS A 54 56.42 -12.12 -3.94
N GLY A 55 56.01 -12.07 -5.22
CA GLY A 55 56.91 -12.00 -6.37
C GLY A 55 57.45 -10.59 -6.52
N ARG A 56 58.66 -10.36 -6.02
CA ARG A 56 59.50 -9.23 -6.39
C ARG A 56 59.71 -9.22 -7.91
N SER A 57 59.70 -8.01 -8.45
CA SER A 57 60.16 -7.64 -9.78
C SER A 57 61.56 -8.24 -10.06
N ALA A 58 61.64 -9.18 -10.98
CA ALA A 58 62.88 -9.63 -11.61
C ALA A 58 62.55 -10.06 -13.04
N GLY A 59 63.14 -9.35 -14.00
CA GLY A 59 62.91 -9.54 -15.43
C GLY A 59 63.32 -10.92 -15.92
N ILE A 60 62.53 -11.45 -16.86
CA ILE A 60 62.83 -12.64 -17.65
C ILE A 60 62.49 -12.31 -19.12
N PRO A 61 63.34 -12.74 -20.08
CA PRO A 61 63.39 -12.17 -21.42
C PRO A 61 62.29 -12.69 -22.34
N VAL A 62 61.97 -11.83 -23.31
CA VAL A 62 61.02 -12.07 -24.40
C VAL A 62 61.50 -13.21 -25.28
N VAL A 63 60.74 -14.30 -25.34
CA VAL A 63 60.84 -15.33 -26.37
C VAL A 63 59.79 -15.03 -27.44
N SER A 64 60.28 -14.75 -28.64
CA SER A 64 59.51 -14.51 -29.85
C SER A 64 58.92 -15.82 -30.39
N THR A 65 57.59 -15.90 -30.47
CA THR A 65 56.87 -16.93 -31.25
C THR A 65 56.33 -16.34 -32.55
N PRO A 66 56.43 -17.06 -33.68
CA PRO A 66 56.08 -16.52 -34.99
C PRO A 66 54.60 -16.74 -35.34
N SER A 67 54.01 -15.67 -35.90
CA SER A 67 52.96 -15.67 -36.93
C SER A 67 51.71 -16.53 -36.72
N SER A 68 50.65 -15.92 -36.17
CA SER A 68 49.26 -16.25 -36.53
C SER A 68 48.59 -14.99 -37.09
N PRO A 69 48.05 -15.02 -38.32
CA PRO A 69 47.35 -13.89 -38.91
C PRO A 69 45.86 -13.90 -38.52
N GLY A 70 45.32 -12.76 -38.08
CA GLY A 70 43.87 -12.56 -38.01
C GLY A 70 43.26 -12.15 -36.66
N GLY A 71 43.97 -11.38 -35.83
CA GLY A 71 43.37 -10.67 -34.70
C GLY A 71 42.91 -9.27 -35.13
N VAL A 72 41.60 -9.06 -35.24
CA VAL A 72 41.00 -7.73 -35.45
C VAL A 72 41.24 -6.88 -34.19
N PRO A 73 41.81 -5.67 -34.30
CA PRO A 73 42.04 -4.80 -33.14
C PRO A 73 40.70 -4.22 -32.65
N PHE A 74 40.32 -4.53 -31.41
CA PHE A 74 39.33 -3.73 -30.69
C PHE A 74 39.97 -2.38 -30.33
N PRO A 75 39.41 -1.24 -30.78
CA PRO A 75 39.91 0.06 -30.40
C PRO A 75 39.73 0.26 -28.89
N GLY A 76 40.82 0.65 -28.23
CA GLY A 76 40.85 0.98 -26.82
C GLY A 76 39.77 2.01 -26.47
N SER A 77 39.08 1.71 -25.38
CA SER A 77 38.17 2.58 -24.64
C SER A 77 38.87 3.88 -24.21
N GLY A 78 38.97 4.84 -25.14
CA GLY A 78 39.46 6.20 -24.93
C GLY A 78 38.45 7.25 -25.39
N TYR A 79 37.15 6.99 -25.21
CA TYR A 79 36.13 8.02 -25.34
C TYR A 79 35.88 8.65 -23.97
N ASP A 80 36.67 9.70 -23.68
CA ASP A 80 36.25 10.75 -22.77
C ASP A 80 35.02 11.41 -23.38
N ASP A 81 33.86 11.19 -22.76
CA ASP A 81 32.61 11.84 -23.11
C ASP A 81 32.61 13.26 -22.49
N PRO A 82 32.72 14.35 -23.27
CA PRO A 82 32.81 15.71 -22.73
C PRO A 82 31.50 16.22 -22.09
N TYR A 83 30.45 15.39 -22.00
CA TYR A 83 29.16 15.74 -21.41
C TYR A 83 28.72 14.83 -20.25
N ALA A 84 29.56 13.92 -19.76
CA ALA A 84 29.24 13.16 -18.55
C ALA A 84 29.43 14.06 -17.31
N PRO A 85 28.37 14.43 -16.55
CA PRO A 85 28.53 15.21 -15.33
C PRO A 85 29.31 14.37 -14.31
N SER A 86 30.47 14.87 -13.89
CA SER A 86 31.32 14.23 -12.89
C SER A 86 30.60 14.20 -11.53
N TRP A 87 30.19 12.99 -11.12
CA TRP A 87 29.51 12.77 -9.84
C TRP A 87 30.45 12.89 -8.62
N GLU A 88 31.74 13.16 -8.82
CA GLU A 88 32.75 13.24 -7.75
C GLU A 88 32.76 14.56 -6.97
N ASN A 89 31.96 15.57 -7.35
CA ASN A 89 31.94 16.88 -6.65
C ASN A 89 30.64 17.22 -5.88
N LEU A 90 29.74 16.26 -5.67
CA LEU A 90 28.54 16.49 -4.84
C LEU A 90 28.74 15.98 -3.40
N MET A 91 29.81 16.42 -2.74
CA MET A 91 29.77 16.54 -1.29
C MET A 91 28.70 17.57 -0.95
N ARG A 92 27.48 17.10 -0.66
CA ARG A 92 26.43 17.95 -0.05
C ARG A 92 27.05 18.61 1.19
N GLN A 93 27.24 19.93 1.13
CA GLN A 93 27.48 20.74 2.31
C GLN A 93 26.37 20.42 3.32
N ARG A 94 26.74 19.79 4.44
CA ARG A 94 25.85 19.64 5.59
C ARG A 94 25.44 21.04 6.02
N ARG A 95 24.15 21.37 5.90
CA ARG A 95 23.59 22.58 6.49
C ARG A 95 23.92 22.55 7.99
N PRO A 96 24.40 23.65 8.59
CA PRO A 96 24.63 23.72 10.02
C PRO A 96 23.32 23.41 10.74
N SER A 97 23.32 22.37 11.57
CA SER A 97 22.26 22.11 12.53
C SER A 97 22.20 23.29 13.49
N TRP A 98 21.06 23.97 13.52
CA TRP A 98 20.76 25.05 14.47
C TRP A 98 20.60 24.41 15.87
N HIS A 99 21.73 24.17 16.54
CA HIS A 99 21.80 23.93 17.98
C HIS A 99 22.45 25.14 18.61
N GLY A 100 21.71 26.26 18.58
CA GLY A 100 22.03 27.44 19.37
C GLY A 100 21.10 27.46 20.57
N THR A 101 21.54 26.87 21.68
CA THR A 101 21.15 27.33 23.01
C THR A 101 22.00 28.56 23.33
N PRO A 102 21.44 29.78 23.43
CA PRO A 102 22.14 30.84 24.11
C PRO A 102 22.00 30.62 25.62
N ALA A 103 23.16 30.44 26.26
CA ALA A 103 23.32 30.49 27.69
C ALA A 103 22.66 31.74 28.27
N ALA A 104 21.87 31.54 29.34
CA ALA A 104 21.34 32.63 30.14
C ALA A 104 22.49 33.34 30.89
N PRO A 105 22.57 34.67 30.85
CA PRO A 105 23.44 35.42 31.76
C PRO A 105 22.85 35.43 33.18
N PRO A 106 23.69 35.41 34.24
CA PRO A 106 23.25 35.53 35.61
C PRO A 106 23.13 37.01 36.02
N GLY A 107 22.10 37.34 36.81
CA GLY A 107 21.92 38.65 37.47
C GLY A 107 20.62 39.34 37.05
N ALA A 108 19.53 39.18 37.80
CA ALA A 108 19.18 40.03 38.95
C ALA A 108 18.98 41.51 38.55
N PHE A 109 17.73 41.94 38.40
CA PHE A 109 17.24 43.19 39.02
C PHE A 109 15.70 43.21 38.98
N LEU A 110 15.15 43.47 40.15
CA LEU A 110 13.74 43.77 40.43
C LEU A 110 13.27 44.98 39.62
N GLN A 111 12.05 44.95 39.08
CA GLN A 111 11.09 46.07 39.17
C GLN A 111 9.66 45.69 38.71
N PRO A 112 8.63 46.41 39.19
CA PRO A 112 7.25 45.96 39.18
C PRO A 112 6.41 46.48 38.01
N GLN A 113 5.40 45.68 37.66
CA GLN A 113 4.02 46.07 37.36
C GLN A 113 3.80 47.37 36.53
N GLN A 114 3.51 47.21 35.24
CA GLN A 114 2.55 48.06 34.55
C GLN A 114 1.59 47.22 33.71
N GLN A 115 0.33 47.23 34.16
CA GLN A 115 -0.82 46.68 33.46
C GLN A 115 -1.06 47.51 32.20
N GLN A 116 -0.97 46.89 31.03
CA GLN A 116 -1.49 47.43 29.77
C GLN A 116 -2.72 46.62 29.36
N PRO A 117 -3.87 47.26 29.08
CA PRO A 117 -5.12 46.59 28.77
C PRO A 117 -5.11 46.13 27.30
N TYR A 118 -4.98 44.83 27.08
CA TYR A 118 -5.17 44.26 25.74
C TYR A 118 -6.67 44.16 25.42
N PRO A 119 -7.10 44.52 24.19
CA PRO A 119 -8.48 44.44 23.76
C PRO A 119 -8.93 42.97 23.66
N ILE A 120 -9.94 42.64 24.45
CA ILE A 120 -10.67 41.38 24.42
C ILE A 120 -11.41 41.29 23.08
N TYR A 121 -10.86 40.54 22.14
CA TYR A 121 -11.61 40.09 20.96
C TYR A 121 -12.60 39.02 21.39
N ASN A 122 -13.81 39.46 21.75
CA ASN A 122 -15.00 38.63 21.88
C ASN A 122 -15.30 37.94 20.53
N ARG A 123 -14.88 36.68 20.37
CA ARG A 123 -15.41 35.82 19.32
C ARG A 123 -16.82 35.39 19.73
N ARG A 124 -17.78 35.93 19.00
CA ARG A 124 -19.22 35.65 19.04
C ARG A 124 -19.52 34.15 19.22
N HIS A 125 -20.23 33.88 20.29
CA HIS A 125 -21.13 32.75 20.43
C HIS A 125 -22.30 32.90 19.44
N SER A 126 -22.65 31.80 18.76
CA SER A 126 -23.99 31.57 18.24
C SER A 126 -24.50 30.24 18.78
N PHE A 127 -24.64 30.18 20.10
CA PHE A 127 -25.58 29.30 20.78
C PHE A 127 -26.60 30.21 21.45
N GLY A 128 -27.70 30.49 20.75
CA GLY A 128 -28.87 31.15 21.32
C GLY A 128 -29.58 30.19 22.28
N ALA A 129 -29.03 30.04 23.47
CA ALA A 129 -29.74 29.55 24.64
C ALA A 129 -30.43 30.76 25.29
N HIS A 130 -31.62 31.12 24.82
CA HIS A 130 -32.53 31.94 25.59
C HIS A 130 -33.48 31.01 26.35
N GLY A 131 -33.18 30.84 27.63
CA GLY A 131 -34.06 30.21 28.60
C GLY A 131 -35.33 31.04 28.75
N ASN A 132 -36.46 30.40 28.52
CA ASN A 132 -37.77 30.85 28.95
C ASN A 132 -38.03 30.17 30.31
N PRO A 133 -38.02 30.90 31.45
CA PRO A 133 -38.37 30.29 32.72
C PRO A 133 -39.90 30.25 32.83
N TYR A 134 -40.43 29.08 33.18
CA TYR A 134 -41.86 28.76 33.33
C TYR A 134 -42.62 28.34 32.07
N GLN A 135 -42.41 27.09 31.64
CA GLN A 135 -43.52 26.29 31.10
C GLN A 135 -43.66 25.02 31.93
N PRO A 136 -44.87 24.71 32.46
CA PRO A 136 -45.12 23.46 33.16
C PRO A 136 -44.97 22.27 32.20
N PRO A 137 -44.64 21.07 32.71
CA PRO A 137 -44.43 19.89 31.88
C PRO A 137 -45.75 19.48 31.23
N GLN A 138 -45.91 19.83 29.96
CA GLN A 138 -46.94 19.20 29.14
C GLN A 138 -46.43 17.81 28.80
N TYR A 139 -47.10 16.81 29.38
CA TYR A 139 -47.02 15.44 28.95
C TYR A 139 -47.29 15.42 27.45
N ALA A 140 -46.29 15.07 26.66
CA ALA A 140 -46.42 14.89 25.22
C ALA A 140 -47.38 13.72 25.00
N ASP A 141 -48.63 14.08 24.72
CA ASP A 141 -49.69 13.18 24.29
C ASP A 141 -49.37 12.69 22.88
N TRP A 142 -48.84 11.48 22.78
CA TRP A 142 -48.50 10.82 21.52
C TRP A 142 -49.74 10.32 20.74
N SER A 143 -50.96 10.66 21.15
CA SER A 143 -52.19 10.09 20.58
C SER A 143 -52.86 10.91 19.45
N GLN A 144 -52.35 12.08 19.07
CA GLN A 144 -53.02 12.96 18.08
C GLN A 144 -52.27 13.25 16.78
N LEU A 145 -51.84 12.20 16.06
CA LEU A 145 -51.53 12.32 14.62
C LEU A 145 -52.16 11.17 13.81
N GLN A 146 -53.40 10.79 14.14
CA GLN A 146 -54.28 10.08 13.22
C GLN A 146 -55.16 11.09 12.48
N GLY A 147 -54.80 11.41 11.24
CA GLY A 147 -55.69 12.08 10.30
C GLY A 147 -55.07 13.29 9.64
N GLY A 148 -54.42 13.08 8.49
CA GLY A 148 -53.98 14.20 7.66
C GLY A 148 -52.98 13.82 6.59
N LEU A 149 -53.52 13.51 5.41
CA LEU A 149 -52.86 13.54 4.10
C LEU A 149 -51.77 12.47 3.88
N LEU A 150 -52.16 11.47 3.08
CA LEU A 150 -51.28 10.61 2.31
C LEU A 150 -50.26 11.48 1.55
N SER A 151 -49.10 11.72 2.16
CA SER A 151 -47.93 12.17 1.41
C SER A 151 -47.70 11.10 0.33
N PRO A 152 -47.69 11.46 -0.96
CA PRO A 152 -47.49 10.48 -2.02
C PRO A 152 -46.20 9.75 -1.70
N GLN A 153 -46.28 8.41 -1.58
CA GLN A 153 -45.14 7.53 -1.36
C GLN A 153 -44.02 8.02 -2.26
N SER A 154 -43.04 8.69 -1.64
CA SER A 154 -41.80 9.01 -2.31
C SER A 154 -41.18 7.64 -2.51
N TYR A 155 -41.31 7.10 -3.72
CA TYR A 155 -40.62 5.90 -4.13
C TYR A 155 -39.14 6.18 -3.86
N PHE A 156 -38.65 5.72 -2.70
CA PHE A 156 -37.27 5.86 -2.29
C PHE A 156 -36.47 5.13 -3.36
N THR A 157 -35.94 5.89 -4.31
CA THR A 157 -34.93 5.39 -5.22
C THR A 157 -33.81 4.93 -4.30
N GLN A 158 -33.63 3.61 -4.19
CA GLN A 158 -32.55 3.06 -3.39
C GLN A 158 -31.26 3.63 -3.96
N SER A 159 -30.70 4.60 -3.25
CA SER A 159 -29.50 5.30 -3.68
C SER A 159 -28.35 4.32 -3.57
N TYR A 160 -27.70 4.10 -4.70
CA TYR A 160 -26.49 3.30 -4.76
C TYR A 160 -25.35 4.08 -4.09
N HIS A 161 -24.70 3.47 -3.11
CA HIS A 161 -23.61 4.08 -2.36
C HIS A 161 -22.38 3.17 -2.39
N VAL A 162 -21.23 3.75 -2.75
CA VAL A 162 -19.91 3.11 -2.63
C VAL A 162 -19.38 3.34 -1.22
N ASN A 163 -18.72 2.33 -0.64
CA ASN A 163 -18.14 2.45 0.70
C ASN A 163 -17.21 3.69 0.78
N PRO A 164 -17.31 4.53 1.84
CA PRO A 164 -16.53 5.76 1.94
C PRO A 164 -15.01 5.60 1.78
N TRP A 165 -14.43 4.45 2.12
CA TRP A 165 -12.99 4.20 1.96
C TRP A 165 -12.54 4.09 0.50
N ILE A 166 -13.46 3.72 -0.39
CA ILE A 166 -13.19 3.52 -1.82
C ILE A 166 -14.08 4.40 -2.70
N ASN A 167 -14.75 5.41 -2.14
CA ASN A 167 -15.58 6.31 -2.94
C ASN A 167 -14.72 7.44 -3.53
N ALA A 168 -14.54 7.43 -4.86
CA ALA A 168 -13.80 8.49 -5.55
C ALA A 168 -14.65 9.74 -5.89
N GLU A 169 -15.98 9.69 -5.74
CA GLU A 169 -16.85 10.88 -5.91
C GLU A 169 -16.65 11.87 -4.75
N ALA A 170 -16.41 11.34 -3.56
CA ALA A 170 -16.11 12.10 -2.35
C ALA A 170 -14.85 11.54 -1.69
N PRO A 171 -13.66 11.76 -2.30
CA PRO A 171 -12.44 11.11 -1.89
C PRO A 171 -12.04 11.52 -0.48
N ARG A 172 -11.72 10.53 0.34
CA ARG A 172 -11.29 10.73 1.72
C ARG A 172 -9.83 11.18 1.78
N GLY A 173 -9.60 12.35 2.37
CA GLY A 173 -8.25 12.85 2.63
C GLY A 173 -7.47 12.02 3.66
N ASP A 174 -8.17 11.26 4.51
CA ASP A 174 -7.60 10.38 5.54
C ASP A 174 -7.36 8.94 5.06
N PHE A 175 -7.56 8.63 3.77
CA PHE A 175 -7.26 7.31 3.21
C PHE A 175 -6.01 7.34 2.35
N PHE A 176 -5.14 6.34 2.55
CA PHE A 176 -3.91 6.17 1.78
C PHE A 176 -3.68 4.71 1.46
N PHE A 177 -3.61 4.39 0.17
CA PHE A 177 -3.27 3.07 -0.30
C PHE A 177 -2.34 3.18 -1.51
N ASP A 178 -1.08 2.82 -1.31
CA ASP A 178 -0.05 2.80 -2.34
C ASP A 178 -0.05 1.44 -3.05
N LEU A 179 -0.44 1.44 -4.32
CA LEU A 179 -0.52 0.26 -5.16
C LEU A 179 0.87 -0.27 -5.54
N SER A 180 1.90 0.57 -5.51
CA SER A 180 3.29 0.18 -5.83
C SER A 180 3.98 -0.58 -4.69
N SER A 181 3.47 -0.45 -3.46
CA SER A 181 3.96 -1.19 -2.30
C SER A 181 3.82 -2.70 -2.49
N ALA A 182 4.90 -3.43 -2.24
CA ALA A 182 4.90 -4.89 -2.22
C ALA A 182 3.99 -5.45 -1.11
N ALA A 183 3.88 -4.73 0.00
CA ALA A 183 3.02 -5.08 1.12
C ALA A 183 1.62 -4.51 0.95
N PHE A 184 0.59 -5.35 1.18
CA PHE A 184 -0.80 -4.93 1.25
C PHE A 184 -1.06 -4.17 2.56
N LEU A 185 -1.02 -2.84 2.51
CA LEU A 185 -1.16 -1.98 3.68
C LEU A 185 -2.07 -0.77 3.37
N PRO A 186 -3.41 -0.94 3.38
CA PRO A 186 -4.32 0.20 3.36
C PRO A 186 -4.22 0.95 4.68
N LEU A 187 -3.82 2.23 4.61
CA LEU A 187 -3.57 3.08 5.77
C LEU A 187 -4.67 4.14 5.91
N ARG A 188 -5.03 4.40 7.17
CA ARG A 188 -5.76 5.59 7.60
C ARG A 188 -4.77 6.61 8.15
N LEU A 189 -4.85 7.83 7.62
CA LEU A 189 -4.05 8.97 8.09
C LEU A 189 -4.82 9.71 9.18
N TYR A 190 -4.17 9.91 10.32
CA TYR A 190 -4.66 10.76 11.40
C TYR A 190 -3.97 12.12 11.34
N GLY A 191 -4.58 13.12 11.95
CA GLY A 191 -3.92 14.42 12.13
C GLY A 191 -2.58 14.28 12.87
N GLY A 192 -1.63 15.17 12.59
CA GLY A 192 -0.31 15.15 13.22
C GLY A 192 0.70 14.18 12.60
N GLY A 193 0.44 13.65 11.40
CA GLY A 193 1.38 12.77 10.69
C GLY A 193 1.38 11.33 11.18
N HIS A 194 0.43 10.97 12.02
CA HIS A 194 0.22 9.58 12.43
C HIS A 194 -0.56 8.82 11.36
N SER A 195 -0.25 7.55 11.17
CA SER A 195 -1.02 6.64 10.32
C SER A 195 -1.19 5.31 11.04
N ALA A 196 -2.30 4.62 10.75
CA ALA A 196 -2.50 3.23 11.20
C ALA A 196 -3.15 2.43 10.07
N PRO A 197 -2.91 1.11 9.98
CA PRO A 197 -3.65 0.26 9.06
C PRO A 197 -5.15 0.33 9.34
N LEU A 198 -5.97 0.13 8.30
CA LEU A 198 -7.41 -0.06 8.49
C LEU A 198 -7.66 -1.28 9.39
N SER A 199 -8.66 -1.15 10.28
CA SER A 199 -9.06 -2.24 11.16
C SER A 199 -9.75 -3.35 10.35
N GLN A 200 -9.69 -4.58 10.87
CA GLN A 200 -10.32 -5.74 10.23
C GLN A 200 -11.84 -5.53 10.05
N ASP A 201 -12.52 -5.00 11.07
CA ASP A 201 -13.96 -4.73 11.02
C ASP A 201 -14.33 -3.79 9.86
N GLN A 202 -13.50 -2.78 9.60
CA GLN A 202 -13.70 -1.84 8.47
C GLN A 202 -13.46 -2.52 7.12
N LEU A 203 -12.47 -3.42 7.04
CA LEU A 203 -12.16 -4.18 5.84
C LEU A 203 -13.26 -5.20 5.52
N GLU A 204 -13.97 -5.70 6.52
CA GLU A 204 -15.11 -6.63 6.36
C GLU A 204 -16.42 -5.93 5.97
N GLU A 205 -16.49 -4.59 6.03
CA GLU A 205 -17.66 -3.85 5.57
C GLU A 205 -17.96 -4.11 4.08
N PRO A 206 -19.24 -4.18 3.66
CA PRO A 206 -19.60 -4.26 2.25
C PRO A 206 -18.98 -3.11 1.44
N ALA A 207 -18.45 -3.43 0.26
CA ALA A 207 -17.88 -2.43 -0.64
C ALA A 207 -18.94 -1.46 -1.20
N THR A 208 -20.20 -1.88 -1.21
CA THR A 208 -21.33 -1.18 -1.84
C THR A 208 -22.62 -1.37 -1.05
N HIS A 209 -23.54 -0.43 -1.21
CA HIS A 209 -24.90 -0.51 -0.70
C HIS A 209 -25.88 -0.08 -1.83
N PRO A 210 -26.78 -0.96 -2.31
CA PRO A 210 -26.96 -2.35 -1.87
C PRO A 210 -25.72 -3.21 -2.15
N PRO A 211 -25.50 -4.29 -1.37
CA PRO A 211 -24.35 -5.15 -1.54
C PRO A 211 -24.34 -5.86 -2.89
N LEU A 212 -23.17 -5.86 -3.53
CA LEU A 212 -22.94 -6.55 -4.80
C LEU A 212 -22.26 -7.91 -4.62
N THR A 213 -22.52 -8.82 -5.56
CA THR A 213 -21.90 -10.15 -5.66
C THR A 213 -21.00 -10.30 -6.88
N ARG A 214 -21.11 -9.36 -7.83
CA ARG A 214 -20.32 -9.26 -9.06
C ARG A 214 -19.91 -7.81 -9.29
N LEU A 215 -18.62 -7.57 -9.49
CA LEU A 215 -18.04 -6.25 -9.66
C LEU A 215 -16.90 -6.33 -10.67
N ARG A 216 -16.92 -5.46 -11.68
CA ARG A 216 -15.82 -5.32 -12.66
C ARG A 216 -15.17 -3.96 -12.47
N ILE A 217 -13.86 -3.96 -12.21
CA ILE A 217 -13.09 -2.74 -12.02
C ILE A 217 -12.22 -2.51 -13.25
N LEU A 218 -12.38 -1.33 -13.86
CA LEU A 218 -11.61 -0.86 -15.00
C LEU A 218 -10.63 0.23 -14.55
N CYS A 219 -9.43 0.25 -15.09
CA CYS A 219 -8.50 1.36 -14.89
C CYS A 219 -8.23 2.01 -16.25
N ASP A 220 -8.45 3.32 -16.37
CA ASP A 220 -8.30 4.02 -17.65
C ASP A 220 -6.86 3.95 -18.20
N LEU A 221 -5.87 3.82 -17.32
CA LEU A 221 -4.46 3.64 -17.70
C LEU A 221 -4.16 2.22 -18.18
N LEU A 222 -5.04 1.26 -17.87
CA LEU A 222 -4.86 -0.18 -18.07
C LEU A 222 -6.14 -0.83 -18.62
N PRO A 223 -6.69 -0.36 -19.76
CA PRO A 223 -7.98 -0.82 -20.26
C PRO A 223 -8.00 -2.31 -20.62
N ASN A 224 -6.84 -2.89 -20.94
CA ASN A 224 -6.68 -4.29 -21.36
C ASN A 224 -6.69 -5.28 -20.18
N TRP A 225 -6.68 -4.79 -18.94
CA TRP A 225 -6.61 -5.64 -17.73
C TRP A 225 -7.76 -5.33 -16.78
N PRO A 226 -9.02 -5.64 -17.14
CA PRO A 226 -10.14 -5.55 -16.22
C PRO A 226 -9.92 -6.48 -15.02
N ILE A 227 -10.42 -6.06 -13.86
CA ILE A 227 -10.34 -6.81 -12.61
C ILE A 227 -11.75 -7.25 -12.27
N ASP A 228 -12.03 -8.52 -12.47
CA ASP A 228 -13.34 -9.11 -12.25
C ASP A 228 -13.39 -9.76 -10.86
N LEU A 229 -14.28 -9.27 -10.01
CA LEU A 229 -14.62 -9.85 -8.72
C LEU A 229 -15.99 -10.50 -8.82
N GLU A 230 -16.02 -11.81 -8.74
CA GLU A 230 -17.25 -12.58 -8.58
C GLU A 230 -17.09 -13.46 -7.35
N PHE A 231 -18.13 -13.54 -6.52
CA PHE A 231 -18.15 -14.53 -5.46
C PHE A 231 -18.22 -15.93 -6.09
N GLN A 232 -17.06 -16.58 -6.19
CA GLN A 232 -16.99 -17.95 -6.63
C GLN A 232 -17.27 -18.81 -5.39
N GLY A 233 -18.50 -19.34 -5.28
CA GLY A 233 -18.99 -20.10 -4.12
C GLY A 233 -18.27 -21.42 -3.81
N HIS A 234 -17.05 -21.62 -4.31
CA HIS A 234 -16.18 -22.70 -3.90
C HIS A 234 -15.54 -22.35 -2.55
N VAL A 235 -16.20 -22.86 -1.53
CA VAL A 235 -15.73 -22.96 -0.16
C VAL A 235 -14.29 -23.52 -0.12
N LEU A 236 -13.29 -22.64 0.04
CA LEU A 236 -11.87 -22.99 0.14
C LEU A 236 -11.48 -23.59 1.52
N GLY A 237 -12.38 -24.33 2.14
CA GLY A 237 -12.07 -24.94 3.43
C GLY A 237 -13.17 -25.87 3.90
N GLY A 238 -13.18 -27.11 3.41
CA GLY A 238 -13.61 -28.29 4.16
C GLY A 238 -14.99 -28.32 4.83
N TYR A 239 -15.84 -27.31 4.67
CA TYR A 239 -17.17 -27.32 5.26
C TYR A 239 -18.00 -28.38 4.56
N SER A 240 -18.67 -29.17 5.39
CA SER A 240 -19.45 -30.34 5.00
C SER A 240 -20.24 -30.12 3.69
N PRO A 241 -20.28 -31.11 2.78
CA PRO A 241 -20.92 -31.04 1.47
C PRO A 241 -22.46 -30.85 1.48
N GLY A 242 -23.04 -30.27 2.53
CA GLY A 242 -24.48 -30.08 2.70
C GLY A 242 -24.94 -28.67 3.06
N TYR A 243 -24.05 -27.69 3.28
CA TYR A 243 -24.45 -26.32 3.61
C TYR A 243 -23.83 -25.33 2.62
N GLN A 244 -24.50 -25.15 1.47
CA GLN A 244 -24.32 -23.94 0.68
C GLN A 244 -25.27 -22.88 1.22
N PRO A 245 -24.79 -21.71 1.66
CA PRO A 245 -25.68 -20.61 2.02
C PRO A 245 -26.54 -20.27 0.81
N ALA A 246 -27.85 -20.09 1.02
CA ALA A 246 -28.82 -19.81 -0.05
C ALA A 246 -28.51 -18.50 -0.79
N THR A 247 -27.73 -17.61 -0.18
CA THR A 247 -27.33 -16.32 -0.74
C THR A 247 -25.80 -16.17 -0.65
N PRO A 248 -25.12 -15.84 -1.77
CA PRO A 248 -23.69 -15.54 -1.73
C PRO A 248 -23.42 -14.32 -0.82
N PRO A 249 -22.32 -14.30 -0.05
CA PRO A 249 -21.96 -13.16 0.76
C PRO A 249 -21.64 -11.95 -0.12
N PRO A 250 -21.81 -10.74 0.42
CA PRO A 250 -21.51 -9.51 -0.28
C PRO A 250 -20.01 -9.35 -0.51
N ILE A 251 -19.62 -8.69 -1.60
CA ILE A 251 -18.22 -8.28 -1.83
C ILE A 251 -17.83 -7.26 -0.75
N SER A 252 -16.82 -7.59 0.04
CA SER A 252 -16.29 -6.72 1.09
C SER A 252 -15.29 -5.69 0.57
N LEU A 253 -14.99 -4.68 1.38
CA LEU A 253 -13.92 -3.72 1.12
C LEU A 253 -12.56 -4.44 0.96
N LEU A 254 -12.30 -5.44 1.79
CA LEU A 254 -11.09 -6.26 1.74
C LEU A 254 -10.92 -6.94 0.39
N ASP A 255 -11.99 -7.58 -0.10
CA ASP A 255 -11.99 -8.31 -1.37
C ASP A 255 -11.61 -7.38 -2.53
N VAL A 256 -12.20 -6.18 -2.56
CA VAL A 256 -11.91 -5.15 -3.55
C VAL A 256 -10.45 -4.73 -3.53
N LEU A 257 -9.95 -4.34 -2.35
CA LEU A 257 -8.57 -3.84 -2.22
C LEU A 257 -7.54 -4.93 -2.53
N ILE A 258 -7.76 -6.16 -2.07
CA ILE A 258 -6.87 -7.30 -2.34
C ILE A 258 -6.90 -7.66 -3.82
N ALA A 259 -8.08 -7.69 -4.45
CA ALA A 259 -8.19 -7.99 -5.88
C ALA A 259 -7.44 -6.97 -6.72
N ILE A 260 -7.58 -5.67 -6.41
CA ILE A 260 -6.82 -4.60 -7.08
C ILE A 260 -5.32 -4.80 -6.90
N HIS A 261 -4.87 -4.99 -5.65
CA HIS A 261 -3.45 -5.17 -5.34
C HIS A 261 -2.86 -6.38 -6.08
N ARG A 262 -3.50 -7.54 -5.96
CA ARG A 262 -3.05 -8.78 -6.61
C ARG A 262 -3.02 -8.65 -8.12
N ALA A 263 -4.08 -8.10 -8.73
CA ALA A 263 -4.15 -7.94 -10.18
C ALA A 263 -3.04 -7.02 -10.69
N LEU A 264 -2.77 -5.89 -10.03
CA LEU A 264 -1.72 -4.96 -10.42
C LEU A 264 -0.31 -5.52 -10.16
N HIS A 265 -0.14 -6.40 -9.18
CA HIS A 265 1.13 -7.07 -8.91
C HIS A 265 1.40 -8.30 -9.77
N THR A 266 0.51 -8.63 -10.72
CA THR A 266 0.77 -9.67 -11.72
C THR A 266 1.86 -9.24 -12.71
N ARG A 267 2.76 -10.17 -13.04
CA ARG A 267 3.78 -9.99 -14.08
C ARG A 267 3.11 -9.82 -15.44
N ILE A 268 3.62 -8.89 -16.26
CA ILE A 268 3.15 -8.72 -17.64
C ILE A 268 3.70 -9.81 -18.57
N MET A 269 2.99 -10.08 -19.66
CA MET A 269 3.49 -10.98 -20.70
C MET A 269 4.42 -10.23 -21.66
N HIS A 270 5.27 -10.97 -22.38
CA HIS A 270 6.16 -10.37 -23.38
C HIS A 270 5.38 -9.69 -24.51
N ALA A 271 4.23 -10.24 -24.89
CA ALA A 271 3.34 -9.64 -25.89
C ALA A 271 2.86 -8.24 -25.46
N ASP A 272 2.54 -8.04 -24.17
CA ASP A 272 2.13 -6.74 -23.64
C ASP A 272 3.27 -5.72 -23.72
N TRP A 273 4.51 -6.16 -23.46
CA TRP A 273 5.70 -5.32 -23.57
C TRP A 273 5.94 -4.85 -25.01
N LEU A 274 5.76 -5.75 -25.99
CA LEU A 274 5.95 -5.44 -27.41
C LEU A 274 4.92 -4.47 -27.98
N GLN A 275 3.75 -4.33 -27.34
CA GLN A 275 2.74 -3.34 -27.74
C GLN A 275 3.13 -1.90 -27.36
N LEU A 276 4.12 -1.72 -26.46
CA LEU A 276 4.58 -0.41 -26.04
C LEU A 276 5.54 0.20 -27.06
N ASN A 277 5.39 1.51 -27.28
CA ASN A 277 6.39 2.28 -28.02
C ASN A 277 7.67 2.52 -27.18
N ASP A 278 8.78 2.91 -27.82
CA ASP A 278 10.07 3.11 -27.15
C ASP A 278 10.03 4.14 -26.00
N VAL A 279 9.12 5.11 -26.07
CA VAL A 279 8.94 6.11 -25.01
C VAL A 279 8.26 5.47 -23.80
N GLN A 280 7.18 4.72 -24.01
CA GLN A 280 6.45 3.99 -22.98
C GLN A 280 7.31 2.92 -22.33
N GLN A 281 8.07 2.14 -23.13
CA GLN A 281 9.01 1.14 -22.59
C GLN A 281 10.03 1.77 -21.63
N ARG A 282 10.57 2.95 -21.97
CA ARG A 282 11.48 3.70 -21.08
C ARG A 282 10.79 4.19 -19.81
N GLU A 283 9.57 4.70 -19.92
CA GLU A 283 8.81 5.17 -18.75
C GLU A 283 8.41 4.01 -17.81
N VAL A 284 7.93 2.89 -18.35
CA VAL A 284 7.65 1.67 -17.57
C VAL A 284 8.94 1.10 -16.96
N GLY A 285 10.05 1.08 -17.71
CA GLY A 285 11.36 0.67 -17.20
C GLY A 285 11.85 1.55 -16.03
N ARG A 286 11.59 2.86 -16.08
CA ARG A 286 11.86 3.78 -14.96
C ARG A 286 10.97 3.49 -13.76
N ALA A 287 9.68 3.22 -13.96
CA ALA A 287 8.76 2.86 -12.90
C ALA A 287 9.18 1.55 -12.21
N TYR A 288 9.47 0.51 -13.00
CA TYR A 288 10.03 -0.76 -12.54
C TYR A 288 11.30 -0.57 -11.70
N THR A 289 12.25 0.22 -12.21
CA THR A 289 13.51 0.49 -11.48
C THR A 289 13.24 1.21 -10.16
N ARG A 290 12.28 2.15 -10.13
CA ARG A 290 11.89 2.85 -8.89
C ARG A 290 11.27 1.89 -7.87
N ARG A 291 10.36 1.03 -8.32
CA ARG A 291 9.72 0.01 -7.49
C ARG A 291 10.74 -0.94 -6.86
N CYS A 292 11.69 -1.45 -7.66
CA CYS A 292 12.75 -2.31 -7.16
C CYS A 292 13.64 -1.60 -6.13
N LYS A 293 13.96 -0.31 -6.34
CA LYS A 293 14.72 0.49 -5.36
C LYS A 293 13.94 0.73 -4.07
N ALA A 294 12.63 0.91 -4.14
CA ALA A 294 11.77 1.13 -2.98
C ALA A 294 11.62 -0.13 -2.09
N ALA A 295 11.85 -1.32 -2.65
CA ALA A 295 11.73 -2.59 -1.94
C ALA A 295 12.79 -2.80 -0.84
N GLY A 296 13.90 -2.07 -0.86
CA GLY A 296 14.94 -2.17 0.16
C GLY A 296 15.59 -3.55 0.21
N SER A 297 15.44 -4.27 1.33
CA SER A 297 16.07 -5.57 1.55
C SER A 297 15.56 -6.68 0.64
N THR A 298 14.38 -6.52 0.03
CA THR A 298 13.79 -7.52 -0.89
C THR A 298 14.01 -7.19 -2.37
N VAL A 299 15.02 -6.35 -2.68
CA VAL A 299 15.30 -5.91 -4.06
C VAL A 299 15.54 -7.07 -5.02
N ASP A 300 16.30 -8.10 -4.63
CA ASP A 300 16.60 -9.24 -5.50
C ASP A 300 15.34 -10.02 -5.86
N HIS A 301 14.40 -10.13 -4.91
CA HIS A 301 13.11 -10.77 -5.15
C HIS A 301 12.26 -9.96 -6.13
N GLU A 302 12.21 -8.64 -5.95
CA GLU A 302 11.45 -7.76 -6.85
C GLU A 302 12.04 -7.68 -8.26
N LEU A 303 13.38 -7.75 -8.38
CA LEU A 303 14.07 -7.84 -9.66
C LEU A 303 13.73 -9.16 -10.39
N ALA A 304 13.68 -10.28 -9.65
CA ALA A 304 13.37 -11.58 -10.23
C ALA A 304 11.94 -11.68 -10.76
N GLN A 305 11.01 -10.88 -10.22
CA GLN A 305 9.62 -10.84 -10.67
C GLN A 305 9.43 -10.08 -11.98
N GLY A 306 10.41 -9.25 -12.38
CA GLY A 306 10.36 -8.46 -13.62
C GLY A 306 9.28 -7.38 -13.59
N VAL A 307 8.87 -6.92 -14.77
CA VAL A 307 7.86 -5.86 -14.93
C VAL A 307 6.47 -6.37 -14.56
N LYS A 308 5.77 -5.60 -13.71
CA LYS A 308 4.39 -5.87 -13.25
C LYS A 308 3.42 -4.87 -13.88
N LYS A 309 2.12 -5.18 -13.86
CA LYS A 309 1.08 -4.26 -14.35
C LYS A 309 1.08 -2.92 -13.61
N VAL A 310 1.44 -2.90 -12.32
CA VAL A 310 1.58 -1.68 -11.53
C VAL A 310 2.63 -0.71 -12.10
N ASP A 311 3.65 -1.22 -12.80
CA ASP A 311 4.70 -0.38 -13.40
C ASP A 311 4.15 0.45 -14.58
N PHE A 312 3.01 0.06 -15.16
CA PHE A 312 2.30 0.83 -16.21
C PHE A 312 1.52 2.01 -15.63
N LEU A 313 1.31 2.08 -14.31
CA LEU A 313 0.75 3.26 -13.65
C LEU A 313 1.76 4.42 -13.55
N LEU A 314 3.04 4.17 -13.86
CA LEU A 314 4.14 5.14 -13.87
C LEU A 314 4.35 5.82 -12.51
N LYS A 315 3.85 7.06 -12.35
CA LYS A 315 3.91 7.81 -11.08
C LYS A 315 2.58 7.76 -10.32
N LYS A 316 1.49 7.34 -10.96
CA LYS A 316 0.13 7.38 -10.42
C LYS A 316 -0.17 6.12 -9.60
N THR A 317 0.53 6.00 -8.48
CA THR A 317 0.56 4.76 -7.68
C THR A 317 -0.40 4.80 -6.49
N ARG A 318 -0.92 5.97 -6.12
CA ARG A 318 -1.87 6.12 -5.03
C ARG A 318 -3.29 5.89 -5.50
N MET A 319 -4.02 4.99 -4.85
CA MET A 319 -5.46 4.82 -5.07
C MET A 319 -6.23 5.99 -4.45
N LEU A 320 -7.07 6.65 -5.25
CA LEU A 320 -8.02 7.67 -4.77
C LEU A 320 -9.36 7.02 -4.38
N GLY A 321 -9.80 6.02 -5.15
CA GLY A 321 -11.07 5.32 -4.95
C GLY A 321 -11.59 4.72 -6.25
N LEU A 322 -12.87 4.36 -6.24
CA LEU A 322 -13.65 3.81 -7.35
C LEU A 322 -14.81 4.75 -7.69
N LEU A 323 -15.04 4.97 -8.99
CA LEU A 323 -16.19 5.69 -9.53
C LEU A 323 -17.13 4.70 -10.18
N ARG A 324 -18.44 4.83 -9.96
CA ARG A 324 -19.41 3.99 -10.67
C ARG A 324 -19.45 4.41 -12.15
N ALA A 325 -19.20 3.45 -13.04
CA ALA A 325 -19.28 3.67 -14.49
C ALA A 325 -20.64 3.23 -15.06
N GLY A 326 -21.29 2.24 -14.46
CA GLY A 326 -22.60 1.75 -14.90
C GLY A 326 -22.80 0.28 -14.57
N HIS A 327 -23.71 -0.37 -15.30
CA HIS A 327 -23.98 -1.79 -15.21
C HIS A 327 -23.99 -2.37 -16.63
N VAL A 328 -23.18 -3.41 -16.88
CA VAL A 328 -22.98 -4.00 -18.21
C VAL A 328 -22.93 -5.52 -18.07
N ASP A 329 -23.77 -6.23 -18.82
CA ASP A 329 -23.81 -7.71 -18.87
C ASP A 329 -23.92 -8.41 -17.50
N GLY A 330 -24.68 -7.82 -16.56
CA GLY A 330 -24.82 -8.37 -15.21
C GLY A 330 -23.67 -8.02 -14.25
N TRP A 331 -22.72 -7.19 -14.68
CA TRP A 331 -21.64 -6.66 -13.86
C TRP A 331 -21.88 -5.19 -13.54
N ASP A 332 -21.78 -4.82 -12.27
CA ASP A 332 -21.57 -3.42 -11.93
C ASP A 332 -20.12 -3.05 -12.28
N VAL A 333 -19.98 -2.01 -13.09
CA VAL A 333 -18.69 -1.55 -13.60
C VAL A 333 -18.25 -0.34 -12.79
N MET A 334 -17.04 -0.41 -12.25
CA MET A 334 -16.39 0.69 -11.55
C MET A 334 -15.09 1.09 -12.24
N ARG A 335 -14.72 2.36 -12.13
CA ARG A 335 -13.45 2.91 -12.62
C ARG A 335 -12.52 3.21 -11.45
N LEU A 336 -11.35 2.60 -11.47
CA LEU A 336 -10.27 2.85 -10.53
C LEU A 336 -9.61 4.21 -10.84
N VAL A 337 -9.71 5.12 -9.87
CA VAL A 337 -9.08 6.43 -9.94
C VAL A 337 -7.76 6.39 -9.17
N VAL A 338 -6.68 6.74 -9.86
CA VAL A 338 -5.33 6.80 -9.30
C VAL A 338 -4.74 8.20 -9.39
N THR A 339 -3.94 8.57 -8.40
CA THR A 339 -3.21 9.83 -8.31
C THR A 339 -1.73 9.59 -8.04
N GLU A 340 -0.93 10.63 -8.23
CA GLU A 340 0.52 10.63 -7.92
C GLU A 340 0.81 10.50 -6.42
#